data_AF-A0A840BFH3-F1
#
_entry.id   AF-A0A840BFH3-F1
#
_cell.length_a   1.000
_cell.length_b   1.000
_cell.length_c   1.000
_cell.angle_alpha   90.00
_cell.angle_beta   90.00
_cell.angle_gamma   90.00
#
_symmetry.space_group_name_H-M   'P 1'
#
loop_
_entity.id
_entity.type
_entity.pdbx_description
1 polymer ?
#
loop_
_entity_poly.entity_id
_entity_poly.type
_entity_poly.pdbx_seq_one_letter_code
_entity_poly.pdbx_strand_id
1 'polypeptide(L)'
;MQIDSQETRAVAQRARGAAGGIPLQIEQVVKRFGEREVLHRLSLNVAPGEFVAIVGRSGCGKSTLLRLVAGLDDKTDGEIRFGGAQRDARGDTRIMFQDSRLLPWKRVIDNVALGLPDTELGRAREVLAQVGLAERADEWPARLSGGQRQRVALARALVHSPRLLLLDEPLGALDALTRIEMHALIEGLWRERGFTALLVTHDVAEAIALADRVVLIDEGHITLDLSVDLARPRERGSPRFAALEDYLLRKVLQQPPAEPVAEPEQVGDVSLQRTVNQVRWAI
;
A
#
# COMPACT_ATOMS: atom_id res chain seq x y z
N MET A 1 -25.78 32.91 -10.06
CA MET A 1 -24.34 32.83 -10.36
C MET A 1 -23.86 31.43 -9.94
N GLN A 2 -24.17 30.44 -10.79
CA GLN A 2 -23.78 29.04 -10.61
C GLN A 2 -22.59 28.80 -11.52
N ILE A 3 -21.37 29.00 -11.00
CA ILE A 3 -20.14 28.76 -11.75
C ILE A 3 -19.72 27.31 -11.46
N ASP A 4 -20.23 26.45 -12.33
CA ASP A 4 -19.52 25.36 -12.99
C ASP A 4 -18.67 24.36 -12.17
N SER A 5 -19.38 23.47 -11.48
CA SER A 5 -18.85 22.23 -10.89
C SER A 5 -18.31 21.25 -11.96
N GLN A 6 -18.67 21.42 -13.24
CA GLN A 6 -18.20 20.56 -14.32
C GLN A 6 -16.87 21.05 -14.91
N GLU A 7 -16.65 22.36 -15.02
CA GLU A 7 -15.35 22.92 -15.42
C GLU A 7 -14.24 22.59 -14.42
N THR A 8 -14.53 22.59 -13.12
CA THR A 8 -13.52 22.26 -12.08
C THR A 8 -13.07 20.79 -12.18
N ARG A 9 -13.99 19.87 -12.53
CA ARG A 9 -13.67 18.46 -12.81
C ARG A 9 -12.87 18.30 -14.10
N ALA A 10 -13.23 19.05 -15.15
CA ALA A 10 -12.53 19.00 -16.43
C ALA A 10 -11.10 19.57 -16.37
N VAL A 11 -10.86 20.59 -15.54
CA VAL A 11 -9.52 21.16 -15.31
C VAL A 11 -8.63 20.20 -14.51
N ALA A 12 -9.17 19.50 -13.51
CA ALA A 12 -8.46 18.44 -12.78
C ALA A 12 -8.13 17.22 -13.67
N GLN A 13 -8.97 16.96 -14.67
CA GLN A 13 -8.76 15.88 -15.65
C GLN A 13 -7.71 16.23 -16.71
N ARG A 14 -7.60 17.50 -17.12
CA ARG A 14 -6.64 17.97 -18.12
C ARG A 14 -5.20 18.10 -17.59
N ALA A 15 -5.01 18.26 -16.28
CA ALA A 15 -3.67 18.37 -15.67
C ALA A 15 -2.90 17.03 -15.54
N ARG A 16 -3.55 15.87 -15.73
CA ARG A 16 -2.96 14.51 -15.56
C ARG A 16 -2.22 13.97 -16.80
N GLY A 17 -1.91 14.83 -17.78
CA GLY A 17 -1.63 14.44 -19.16
C GLY A 17 -0.22 13.94 -19.52
N ALA A 18 0.77 13.93 -18.63
CA ALA A 18 2.15 13.57 -19.03
C ALA A 18 2.84 12.65 -18.01
N ALA A 19 2.21 11.48 -17.79
CA ALA A 19 2.66 10.24 -17.09
C ALA A 19 1.65 9.76 -16.02
N GLY A 20 0.36 9.92 -16.26
CA GLY A 20 -0.69 9.44 -15.35
C GLY A 20 -0.85 7.92 -15.32
N GLY A 21 -1.47 7.43 -14.24
CA GLY A 21 -1.76 6.03 -14.01
C GLY A 21 -2.63 5.38 -15.10
N ILE A 22 -2.73 4.06 -15.04
CA ILE A 22 -3.59 3.26 -15.92
C ILE A 22 -4.78 2.67 -15.15
N PRO A 23 -5.96 2.52 -15.78
CA PRO A 23 -7.02 1.74 -15.19
C PRO A 23 -6.63 0.26 -15.16
N LEU A 24 -7.08 -0.44 -14.11
CA LEU A 24 -7.01 -1.89 -13.97
C LEU A 24 -8.43 -2.44 -13.88
N GLN A 25 -8.76 -3.37 -14.76
CA GLN A 25 -10.04 -4.07 -14.77
C GLN A 25 -9.78 -5.56 -14.56
N ILE A 26 -10.37 -6.10 -13.51
CA ILE A 26 -10.36 -7.52 -13.18
C ILE A 26 -11.81 -7.98 -13.30
N GLU A 27 -12.07 -8.91 -14.21
CA GLU A 27 -13.41 -9.41 -14.53
C GLU A 27 -13.50 -10.90 -14.26
N GLN A 28 -14.27 -11.28 -13.24
CA GLN A 28 -14.60 -12.67 -12.88
C GLN A 28 -13.36 -13.59 -12.80
N VAL A 29 -12.24 -13.09 -12.29
CA VAL A 29 -10.97 -13.83 -12.28
C VAL A 29 -11.04 -15.00 -11.30
N VAL A 30 -10.66 -16.16 -11.79
CA VAL A 30 -10.52 -17.40 -11.01
C VAL A 30 -9.06 -17.83 -11.01
N LYS A 31 -8.57 -18.29 -9.86
CA LYS A 31 -7.26 -18.93 -9.77
C LYS A 31 -7.34 -20.21 -8.96
N ARG A 32 -6.90 -21.31 -9.58
CA ARG A 32 -6.77 -22.63 -8.97
C ARG A 32 -5.32 -23.09 -8.96
N PHE A 33 -4.93 -23.76 -7.89
CA PHE A 33 -3.68 -24.51 -7.78
C PHE A 33 -4.04 -25.98 -7.59
N GLY A 34 -3.97 -26.76 -8.67
CA GLY A 34 -4.56 -28.10 -8.71
C GLY A 34 -6.07 -28.02 -8.46
N GLU A 35 -6.56 -28.76 -7.46
CA GLU A 35 -7.98 -28.78 -7.12
C GLU A 35 -8.42 -27.58 -6.27
N ARG A 36 -7.48 -26.92 -5.57
CA ARG A 36 -7.77 -25.83 -4.64
C ARG A 36 -7.96 -24.52 -5.39
N GLU A 37 -9.17 -23.96 -5.33
CA GLU A 37 -9.47 -22.60 -5.77
C GLU A 37 -9.08 -21.60 -4.68
N VAL A 38 -8.39 -20.52 -5.07
CA VAL A 38 -7.85 -19.48 -4.18
C VAL A 38 -8.49 -18.13 -4.45
N LEU A 39 -8.88 -17.85 -5.71
CA LEU A 39 -9.66 -16.68 -6.08
C LEU A 39 -10.93 -17.15 -6.78
N HIS A 40 -12.07 -16.63 -6.33
CA HIS A 40 -13.40 -17.10 -6.72
C HIS A 40 -14.17 -16.03 -7.48
N ARG A 41 -13.99 -15.99 -8.81
CA ARG A 41 -14.65 -15.05 -9.73
C ARG A 41 -14.57 -13.60 -9.28
N LEU A 42 -13.40 -13.20 -8.81
CA LEU A 42 -13.16 -11.88 -8.26
C LEU A 42 -13.28 -10.82 -9.35
N SER A 43 -14.01 -9.73 -9.07
CA SER A 43 -14.12 -8.59 -9.99
C SER A 43 -13.77 -7.29 -9.27
N LEU A 44 -12.85 -6.51 -9.85
CA LEU A 44 -12.34 -5.28 -9.25
C LEU A 44 -11.99 -4.28 -10.36
N ASN A 45 -12.48 -3.05 -10.21
CA ASN A 45 -12.15 -1.95 -11.11
C ASN A 45 -11.39 -0.87 -10.36
N VAL A 46 -10.22 -0.50 -10.87
CA VAL A 46 -9.37 0.55 -10.30
C VAL A 46 -9.20 1.66 -11.32
N ALA A 47 -9.53 2.88 -10.91
CA ALA A 47 -9.48 4.05 -11.75
C ALA A 47 -8.02 4.51 -11.97
N PRO A 48 -7.73 5.23 -13.07
CA PRO A 48 -6.41 5.76 -13.33
C PRO A 48 -5.94 6.71 -12.22
N GLY A 49 -4.77 6.43 -11.65
CA GLY A 49 -4.17 7.21 -10.55
C GLY A 49 -4.78 6.94 -9.17
N GLU A 50 -5.72 6.00 -9.06
CA GLU A 50 -6.30 5.61 -7.77
C GLU A 50 -5.30 4.80 -6.94
N PHE A 51 -5.27 5.06 -5.63
CA PHE A 51 -4.53 4.21 -4.68
C PHE A 51 -5.51 3.26 -4.00
N VAL A 52 -5.40 1.96 -4.28
CA VAL A 52 -6.28 0.93 -3.69
C VAL A 52 -5.47 0.04 -2.75
N ALA A 53 -5.95 -0.12 -1.52
CA ALA A 53 -5.42 -1.10 -0.58
C ALA A 53 -6.29 -2.35 -0.54
N ILE A 54 -5.66 -3.51 -0.60
CA ILE A 54 -6.27 -4.83 -0.49
C ILE A 54 -5.87 -5.38 0.88
N VAL A 55 -6.88 -5.54 1.74
CA VAL A 55 -6.74 -6.07 3.09
C VAL A 55 -7.43 -7.43 3.20
N GLY A 56 -7.07 -8.20 4.22
CA GLY A 56 -7.66 -9.53 4.45
C GLY A 56 -6.74 -10.43 5.26
N ARG A 57 -7.29 -11.56 5.74
CA ARG A 57 -6.54 -12.53 6.55
C ARG A 57 -5.40 -13.18 5.76
N SER A 58 -4.44 -13.75 6.48
CA SER A 58 -3.37 -14.54 5.85
C SER A 58 -3.98 -15.70 5.06
N GLY A 59 -3.52 -15.89 3.82
CA GLY A 59 -3.98 -16.99 2.96
C GLY A 59 -5.28 -16.74 2.18
N CYS A 60 -5.92 -15.57 2.26
CA CYS A 60 -7.16 -15.28 1.52
C CYS A 60 -6.95 -14.97 0.01
N GLY A 61 -5.71 -14.99 -0.49
CA GLY A 61 -5.42 -14.82 -1.92
C GLY A 61 -4.86 -13.46 -2.35
N LYS A 62 -4.57 -12.52 -1.44
CA LYS A 62 -4.07 -11.16 -1.77
C LYS A 62 -2.81 -11.16 -2.65
N SER A 63 -1.74 -11.81 -2.21
CA SER A 63 -0.49 -11.88 -2.99
C SER A 63 -0.64 -12.71 -4.26
N THR A 64 -1.60 -13.65 -4.30
CA THR A 64 -1.95 -14.37 -5.54
C THR A 64 -2.57 -13.40 -6.54
N LEU A 65 -3.56 -12.60 -6.14
CA LEU A 65 -4.14 -11.55 -6.98
C LEU A 65 -3.05 -10.59 -7.50
N LEU A 66 -2.15 -10.15 -6.62
CA LEU A 66 -1.07 -9.25 -7.00
C LEU A 66 -0.12 -9.87 -8.04
N ARG A 67 0.22 -11.16 -7.91
CA ARG A 67 1.04 -11.90 -8.89
C ARG A 67 0.34 -12.04 -10.25
N LEU A 68 -0.98 -12.26 -10.27
CA LEU A 68 -1.76 -12.30 -11.52
C LEU A 68 -1.74 -10.93 -12.22
N VAL A 69 -1.96 -9.85 -11.47
CA VAL A 69 -1.90 -8.47 -11.99
C VAL A 69 -0.49 -8.13 -12.48
N ALA A 70 0.55 -8.62 -11.80
CA ALA A 70 1.94 -8.44 -12.23
C ALA A 70 2.34 -9.27 -13.46
N GLY A 71 1.47 -10.20 -13.92
CA GLY A 71 1.80 -11.16 -14.98
C GLY A 71 2.87 -12.17 -14.59
N LEU A 72 3.03 -12.44 -13.29
CA LEU A 72 3.98 -13.41 -12.72
C LEU A 72 3.37 -14.81 -12.54
N ASP A 73 2.05 -14.92 -12.69
CA ASP A 73 1.31 -16.18 -12.61
C ASP A 73 0.10 -16.08 -13.55
N ASP A 74 -0.39 -17.23 -14.03
CA ASP A 74 -1.50 -17.30 -14.97
C ASP A 74 -2.83 -17.47 -14.24
N LYS A 75 -3.85 -16.73 -14.66
CA LYS A 75 -5.23 -16.95 -14.20
C LYS A 75 -5.78 -18.25 -14.77
N THR A 76 -6.70 -18.89 -14.05
CA THR A 76 -7.41 -20.08 -14.53
C THR A 76 -8.59 -19.70 -15.42
N ASP A 77 -9.32 -18.65 -15.06
CA ASP A 77 -10.48 -18.13 -15.82
C ASP A 77 -10.63 -16.61 -15.58
N GLY A 78 -11.52 -15.97 -16.32
CA GLY A 78 -11.80 -14.53 -16.28
C GLY A 78 -10.78 -13.70 -17.08
N GLU A 79 -10.78 -12.38 -16.86
CA GLU A 79 -9.93 -11.45 -17.62
C GLU A 79 -9.30 -10.37 -16.73
N ILE A 80 -8.08 -9.97 -17.07
CA ILE A 80 -7.39 -8.82 -16.48
C ILE A 80 -6.96 -7.90 -17.62
N ARG A 81 -7.47 -6.66 -17.63
CA ARG A 81 -7.16 -5.64 -18.65
C ARG A 81 -6.51 -4.41 -18.02
N PHE A 82 -5.61 -3.80 -18.78
CA PHE A 82 -4.86 -2.61 -18.39
C PHE A 82 -5.00 -1.54 -19.48
N GLY A 83 -5.21 -0.27 -19.12
CA GLY A 83 -5.05 0.81 -20.11
C GLY A 83 -6.08 0.86 -21.27
N GLY A 84 -7.19 0.13 -21.19
CA GLY A 84 -8.29 0.18 -22.17
C GLY A 84 -8.04 -0.54 -23.51
N ALA A 85 -6.84 -1.10 -23.72
CA ALA A 85 -6.52 -1.97 -24.84
C ALA A 85 -5.67 -3.14 -24.33
N GLN A 86 -5.65 -4.25 -25.07
CA GLN A 86 -4.89 -5.47 -24.78
C GLN A 86 -3.36 -5.23 -24.92
N ARG A 87 -2.82 -4.24 -24.22
CA ARG A 87 -1.40 -3.95 -24.13
C ARG A 87 -0.77 -4.92 -23.14
N ASP A 88 0.43 -5.36 -23.49
CA ASP A 88 1.27 -6.18 -22.63
C ASP A 88 1.63 -5.35 -21.38
N ALA A 89 1.00 -5.67 -20.25
CA ALA A 89 1.08 -4.91 -19.00
C ALA A 89 2.49 -4.86 -18.39
N ARG A 90 3.42 -5.67 -18.93
CA ARG A 90 4.78 -5.88 -18.45
C ARG A 90 5.66 -4.62 -18.53
N GLY A 91 5.40 -3.73 -19.48
CA GLY A 91 6.14 -2.48 -19.62
C GLY A 91 5.78 -1.44 -18.55
N ASP A 92 4.49 -1.27 -18.31
CA ASP A 92 3.93 -0.18 -17.49
C ASP A 92 3.74 -0.55 -16.01
N THR A 93 3.83 -1.85 -15.68
CA THR A 93 3.62 -2.38 -14.32
C THR A 93 4.94 -2.72 -13.64
N ARG A 94 5.07 -2.33 -12.37
CA ARG A 94 6.21 -2.73 -11.52
C ARG A 94 5.69 -3.24 -10.18
N ILE A 95 6.39 -4.22 -9.63
CA ILE A 95 6.08 -4.81 -8.32
C ILE A 95 7.23 -4.58 -7.35
N MET A 96 6.89 -4.17 -6.14
CA MET A 96 7.77 -4.12 -4.99
C MET A 96 7.29 -5.17 -3.98
N PHE A 97 8.17 -6.12 -3.67
CA PHE A 97 7.89 -7.21 -2.74
C PHE A 97 8.23 -6.80 -1.29
N GLN A 98 7.68 -7.54 -0.34
CA GLN A 98 7.95 -7.41 1.09
C GLN A 98 9.45 -7.48 1.40
N ASP A 99 10.18 -8.42 0.80
CA ASP A 99 11.64 -8.40 0.81
C ASP A 99 12.15 -7.45 -0.28
N SER A 100 13.02 -6.52 0.12
CA SER A 100 13.72 -5.59 -0.78
C SER A 100 14.40 -6.29 -1.97
N ARG A 101 14.78 -7.57 -1.84
CA ARG A 101 15.39 -8.38 -2.93
C ARG A 101 16.48 -7.62 -3.69
N LEU A 102 17.30 -6.85 -2.97
CA LEU A 102 18.43 -6.16 -3.56
C LEU A 102 19.51 -7.19 -3.90
N LEU A 103 20.18 -7.02 -5.02
CA LEU A 103 21.31 -7.84 -5.41
C LEU A 103 22.51 -7.47 -4.53
N PRO A 104 22.97 -8.37 -3.63
CA PRO A 104 23.95 -8.02 -2.61
C PRO A 104 25.35 -7.73 -3.18
N TRP A 105 25.63 -8.22 -4.38
CA TRP A 105 26.89 -8.01 -5.12
C TRP A 105 26.86 -6.79 -6.06
N LYS A 106 25.80 -5.97 -6.03
CA LYS A 106 25.70 -4.72 -6.78
C LYS A 106 25.59 -3.54 -5.81
N ARG A 107 26.11 -2.37 -6.20
CA ARG A 107 25.96 -1.16 -5.40
C ARG A 107 24.49 -0.71 -5.38
N VAL A 108 24.17 0.23 -4.50
CA VAL A 108 22.83 0.82 -4.40
C VAL A 108 22.38 1.41 -5.73
N ILE A 109 23.24 2.20 -6.39
CA ILE A 109 22.90 2.80 -7.68
C ILE A 109 22.65 1.76 -8.77
N ASP A 110 23.47 0.70 -8.80
CA ASP A 110 23.32 -0.39 -9.77
C ASP A 110 22.06 -1.22 -9.53
N ASN A 111 21.64 -1.32 -8.26
CA ASN A 111 20.36 -1.93 -7.90
C ASN A 111 19.19 -1.10 -8.41
N VAL A 112 19.24 0.22 -8.25
CA VAL A 112 18.20 1.12 -8.78
C VAL A 112 18.18 1.07 -10.30
N ALA A 113 19.35 1.10 -10.96
CA ALA A 113 19.48 1.11 -12.41
C ALA A 113 19.20 -0.25 -13.09
N LEU A 114 18.75 -1.27 -12.36
CA LEU A 114 18.47 -2.59 -12.95
C LEU A 114 17.46 -2.50 -14.10
N GLY A 115 17.86 -3.00 -15.26
CA GLY A 115 17.05 -2.99 -16.48
C GLY A 115 17.08 -1.67 -17.26
N LEU A 116 17.86 -0.68 -16.82
CA LEU A 116 18.15 0.52 -17.60
C LEU A 116 19.43 0.33 -18.43
N PRO A 117 19.56 1.00 -19.59
CA PRO A 117 20.83 1.13 -20.28
C PRO A 117 21.81 1.98 -19.45
N ASP A 118 23.11 1.73 -19.59
CA ASP A 118 24.16 2.45 -18.84
C ASP A 118 24.11 3.98 -19.07
N THR A 119 23.59 4.41 -20.22
CA THR A 119 23.38 5.83 -20.56
C THR A 119 22.35 6.53 -19.66
N GLU A 120 21.48 5.78 -18.96
CA GLU A 120 20.42 6.31 -18.08
C GLU A 120 20.79 6.24 -16.59
N LEU A 121 22.05 6.02 -16.22
CA LEU A 121 22.50 6.07 -14.82
C LEU A 121 22.18 7.40 -14.11
N GLY A 122 22.10 8.52 -14.86
CA GLY A 122 21.66 9.81 -14.33
C GLY A 122 20.25 9.75 -13.73
N ARG A 123 19.32 9.08 -14.42
CA ARG A 123 17.94 8.88 -13.97
C ARG A 123 17.87 8.06 -12.69
N ALA A 124 18.72 7.03 -12.56
CA ALA A 124 18.82 6.25 -11.32
C ALA A 124 19.26 7.12 -10.13
N ARG A 125 20.19 8.07 -10.35
CA ARG A 125 20.62 9.02 -9.30
C ARG A 125 19.49 9.97 -8.90
N GLU A 126 18.76 10.50 -9.87
CA GLU A 126 17.61 11.40 -9.61
C GLU A 126 16.54 10.70 -8.77
N VAL A 127 16.15 9.47 -9.13
CA VAL A 127 15.16 8.72 -8.37
C VAL A 127 15.68 8.30 -7.00
N LEU A 128 16.97 7.99 -6.87
CA LEU A 128 17.58 7.71 -5.57
C LEU A 128 17.59 8.96 -4.66
N ALA A 129 17.75 10.15 -5.23
CA ALA A 129 17.65 11.41 -4.51
C ALA A 129 16.21 11.68 -4.01
N GLN A 130 15.19 11.35 -4.81
CA GLN A 130 13.79 11.49 -4.41
C GLN A 130 13.40 10.61 -3.22
N VAL A 131 14.07 9.46 -3.03
CA VAL A 131 13.91 8.63 -1.83
C VAL A 131 14.87 9.00 -0.70
N GLY A 132 15.60 10.11 -0.82
CA GLY A 132 16.51 10.62 0.21
C GLY A 132 17.80 9.81 0.39
N LEU A 133 18.28 9.13 -0.65
CA LEU A 133 19.47 8.25 -0.58
C LEU A 133 20.58 8.60 -1.57
N ALA A 134 20.61 9.83 -2.09
CA ALA A 134 21.62 10.28 -3.05
C ALA A 134 23.07 9.99 -2.59
N GLU A 135 23.40 10.36 -1.35
CA GLU A 135 24.74 10.18 -0.75
C GLU A 135 25.12 8.71 -0.53
N ARG A 136 24.17 7.77 -0.68
CA ARG A 136 24.37 6.33 -0.44
C ARG A 136 24.49 5.54 -1.75
N ALA A 137 24.53 6.22 -2.90
CA ALA A 137 24.56 5.60 -4.24
C ALA A 137 25.67 4.54 -4.41
N ASP A 138 26.85 4.82 -3.86
CA ASP A 138 28.03 3.97 -3.98
C ASP A 138 28.18 2.92 -2.88
N GLU A 139 27.24 2.86 -1.94
CA GLU A 139 27.26 1.86 -0.87
C GLU A 139 26.80 0.48 -1.35
N TRP A 140 27.11 -0.54 -0.56
CA TRP A 140 26.61 -1.90 -0.73
C TRP A 140 25.32 -2.09 0.08
N PRO A 141 24.33 -2.88 -0.39
CA PRO A 141 23.08 -3.12 0.33
C PRO A 141 23.24 -3.59 1.79
N ALA A 142 24.33 -4.30 2.10
CA ALA A 142 24.65 -4.77 3.45
C ALA A 142 24.93 -3.64 4.47
N ARG A 143 25.26 -2.42 4.01
CA ARG A 143 25.50 -1.24 4.86
C ARG A 143 24.25 -0.41 5.15
N LEU A 144 23.14 -0.76 4.51
CA LEU A 144 21.88 -0.05 4.66
C LEU A 144 21.06 -0.62 5.82
N SER A 145 20.28 0.23 6.50
CA SER A 145 19.23 -0.22 7.40
C SER A 145 18.08 -0.91 6.64
N GLY A 146 17.18 -1.60 7.35
CA GLY A 146 16.00 -2.22 6.73
C GLY A 146 15.14 -1.22 5.95
N GLY A 147 14.86 -0.05 6.55
CA GLY A 147 14.15 1.04 5.89
C GLY A 147 14.86 1.60 4.66
N GLN A 148 16.18 1.79 4.75
CA GLN A 148 16.97 2.25 3.62
C GLN A 148 16.93 1.23 2.46
N ARG A 149 17.01 -0.08 2.74
CA ARG A 149 16.86 -1.10 1.69
C ARG A 149 15.48 -1.06 1.03
N GLN A 150 14.41 -0.79 1.79
CA GLN A 150 13.08 -0.61 1.21
C GLN A 150 12.98 0.64 0.33
N ARG A 151 13.60 1.75 0.73
CA ARG A 151 13.69 2.96 -0.11
C ARG A 151 14.43 2.70 -1.42
N VAL A 152 15.51 1.93 -1.39
CA VAL A 152 16.22 1.51 -2.63
C VAL A 152 15.33 0.61 -3.50
N ALA A 153 14.57 -0.32 -2.90
CA ALA A 153 13.65 -1.17 -3.65
C ALA A 153 12.51 -0.35 -4.29
N LEU A 154 11.99 0.66 -3.59
CA LEU A 154 11.01 1.62 -4.11
C LEU A 154 11.61 2.44 -5.26
N ALA A 155 12.83 2.97 -5.09
CA ALA A 155 13.54 3.69 -6.15
C ALA A 155 13.74 2.84 -7.41
N ARG A 156 14.13 1.56 -7.23
CA ARG A 156 14.26 0.59 -8.33
C ARG A 156 12.94 0.39 -9.07
N ALA A 157 11.82 0.31 -8.36
CA ALA A 157 10.50 0.20 -9.00
C ALA A 157 10.14 1.48 -9.76
N LEU A 158 10.44 2.66 -9.19
CA LEU A 158 10.07 3.96 -9.74
C LEU A 158 10.98 4.45 -10.86
N VAL A 159 12.19 3.91 -11.00
CA VAL A 159 13.15 4.36 -12.01
C VAL A 159 12.59 4.18 -13.42
N HIS A 160 11.79 3.14 -13.63
CA HIS A 160 11.13 2.83 -14.91
C HIS A 160 9.88 3.68 -15.19
N SER A 161 9.54 4.63 -14.31
CA SER A 161 8.32 5.44 -14.38
C SER A 161 7.04 4.60 -14.60
N PRO A 162 6.75 3.64 -13.70
CA PRO A 162 5.59 2.77 -13.85
C PRO A 162 4.29 3.58 -13.81
N ARG A 163 3.32 3.16 -14.62
CA ARG A 163 1.95 3.70 -14.57
C ARG A 163 1.06 2.91 -13.60
N LEU A 164 1.46 1.68 -13.28
CA LEU A 164 0.88 0.85 -12.23
C LEU A 164 1.97 0.32 -11.30
N LEU A 165 1.88 0.67 -10.02
CA LEU A 165 2.77 0.19 -8.98
C LEU A 165 2.04 -0.81 -8.06
N LEU A 166 2.59 -2.00 -7.95
CA LEU A 166 2.09 -3.08 -7.10
C LEU A 166 3.00 -3.19 -5.87
N LEU A 167 2.41 -3.21 -4.69
CA LEU A 167 3.10 -3.19 -3.40
C LEU A 167 2.63 -4.40 -2.59
N ASP A 168 3.50 -5.39 -2.36
CA ASP A 168 3.19 -6.61 -1.59
C ASP A 168 3.78 -6.51 -0.18
N GLU A 169 2.98 -6.09 0.81
CA GLU A 169 3.39 -5.88 2.20
C GLU A 169 4.72 -5.10 2.36
N PRO A 170 4.93 -3.97 1.65
CA PRO A 170 6.24 -3.31 1.58
C PRO A 170 6.75 -2.80 2.94
N LEU A 171 5.87 -2.63 3.92
CA LEU A 171 6.17 -1.97 5.20
C LEU A 171 6.11 -2.89 6.42
N GLY A 172 5.76 -4.17 6.23
CA GLY A 172 5.53 -5.10 7.34
C GLY A 172 6.76 -5.37 8.20
N ALA A 173 7.96 -5.24 7.64
CA ALA A 173 9.23 -5.49 8.34
C ALA A 173 9.86 -4.23 8.97
N LEU A 174 9.18 -3.08 8.92
CA LEU A 174 9.71 -1.79 9.39
C LEU A 174 9.25 -1.47 10.81
N ASP A 175 10.13 -0.83 11.59
CA ASP A 175 9.78 -0.21 12.85
C ASP A 175 8.79 0.95 12.65
N ALA A 176 8.14 1.38 13.74
CA ALA A 176 7.04 2.33 13.67
C ALA A 176 7.44 3.69 13.05
N LEU A 177 8.62 4.23 13.39
CA LEU A 177 9.05 5.53 12.90
C LEU A 177 9.39 5.45 11.41
N THR A 178 10.23 4.47 11.03
CA THR A 178 10.58 4.24 9.63
C THR A 178 9.34 3.96 8.77
N ARG A 179 8.34 3.24 9.31
CA ARG A 179 7.07 3.01 8.65
C ARG A 179 6.32 4.32 8.37
N ILE A 180 6.21 5.21 9.36
CA ILE A 180 5.56 6.52 9.17
C ILE A 180 6.27 7.33 8.08
N GLU A 181 7.60 7.39 8.09
CA GLU A 181 8.37 8.07 7.07
C GLU A 181 8.17 7.46 5.68
N MET A 182 8.10 6.13 5.60
CA MET A 182 7.84 5.43 4.33
C MET A 182 6.42 5.69 3.81
N HIS A 183 5.40 5.80 4.67
CA HIS A 183 4.05 6.17 4.23
C HIS A 183 4.07 7.54 3.57
N ALA A 184 4.67 8.53 4.25
CA ALA A 184 4.76 9.89 3.73
C ALA A 184 5.53 9.94 2.41
N LEU A 185 6.61 9.16 2.29
CA LEU A 185 7.37 9.05 1.05
C LEU A 185 6.54 8.46 -0.09
N ILE A 186 5.89 7.32 0.12
CA ILE A 186 5.05 6.67 -0.91
C ILE A 186 3.90 7.57 -1.32
N GLU A 187 3.20 8.18 -0.36
CA GLU A 187 2.10 9.10 -0.62
C GLU A 187 2.57 10.32 -1.42
N GLY A 188 3.72 10.92 -1.05
CA GLY A 188 4.30 12.06 -1.76
C GLY A 188 4.62 11.72 -3.21
N LEU A 189 5.34 10.61 -3.44
CA LEU A 189 5.71 10.15 -4.78
C LEU A 189 4.49 9.79 -5.64
N TRP A 190 3.48 9.16 -5.04
CA TRP A 190 2.23 8.85 -5.70
C TRP A 190 1.46 10.12 -6.10
N ARG A 191 1.35 11.11 -5.21
CA ARG A 191 0.68 12.37 -5.51
C ARG A 191 1.41 13.20 -6.57
N GLU A 192 2.73 13.17 -6.55
CA GLU A 192 3.57 13.88 -7.52
C GLU A 192 3.47 13.24 -8.92
N ARG A 193 3.57 11.91 -9.01
CA ARG A 193 3.67 11.19 -10.29
C ARG A 193 2.32 10.72 -10.84
N GLY A 194 1.31 10.56 -9.99
CA GLY A 194 -0.05 10.19 -10.38
C GLY A 194 -0.22 8.76 -10.93
N PHE A 195 0.67 7.82 -10.60
CA PHE A 195 0.55 6.41 -10.98
C PHE A 195 -0.63 5.74 -10.25
N THR A 196 -1.17 4.67 -10.83
CA THR A 196 -2.15 3.81 -10.14
C THR A 196 -1.40 2.90 -9.17
N ALA A 197 -1.92 2.69 -7.96
CA ALA A 197 -1.26 1.86 -6.95
C ALA A 197 -2.19 0.78 -6.40
N LEU A 198 -1.70 -0.46 -6.32
CA LEU A 198 -2.33 -1.53 -5.54
C LEU A 198 -1.40 -1.92 -4.39
N LEU A 199 -1.87 -1.72 -3.17
CA LEU A 199 -1.18 -2.11 -1.94
C LEU A 199 -1.84 -3.33 -1.32
N VAL A 200 -1.12 -4.43 -1.19
CA VAL A 200 -1.51 -5.54 -0.33
C VAL A 200 -0.90 -5.30 1.04
N THR A 201 -1.75 -5.24 2.06
CA THR A 201 -1.30 -5.14 3.46
C THR A 201 -2.21 -5.93 4.39
N HIS A 202 -1.69 -6.31 5.54
CA HIS A 202 -2.45 -6.85 6.66
C HIS A 202 -2.73 -5.78 7.74
N ASP A 203 -2.16 -4.58 7.60
CA ASP A 203 -2.33 -3.45 8.52
C ASP A 203 -3.45 -2.53 8.04
N VAL A 204 -4.54 -2.47 8.81
CA VAL A 204 -5.71 -1.63 8.50
C VAL A 204 -5.37 -0.14 8.57
N ALA A 205 -4.54 0.27 9.52
CA ALA A 205 -4.12 1.66 9.65
C ALA A 205 -3.27 2.09 8.44
N GLU A 206 -2.44 1.20 7.90
CA GLU A 206 -1.71 1.44 6.65
C GLU A 206 -2.66 1.64 5.47
N ALA A 207 -3.66 0.75 5.32
CA ALA A 207 -4.65 0.86 4.27
C ALA A 207 -5.42 2.20 4.33
N ILE A 208 -5.87 2.62 5.52
CA ILE A 208 -6.56 3.89 5.72
C ILE A 208 -5.61 5.08 5.61
N ALA A 209 -4.32 4.95 5.89
CA ALA A 209 -3.37 6.05 5.73
C ALA A 209 -3.06 6.33 4.25
N LEU A 210 -2.95 5.29 3.42
CA LEU A 210 -2.44 5.42 2.05
C LEU A 210 -3.52 5.39 0.97
N ALA A 211 -4.57 4.59 1.11
CA ALA A 211 -5.46 4.28 0.00
C ALA A 211 -6.67 5.20 -0.11
N ASP A 212 -7.06 5.57 -1.33
CA ASP A 212 -8.35 6.20 -1.62
C ASP A 212 -9.50 5.21 -1.44
N ARG A 213 -9.23 3.91 -1.62
CA ARG A 213 -10.20 2.83 -1.50
C ARG A 213 -9.61 1.59 -0.84
N VAL A 214 -10.35 0.96 0.07
CA VAL A 214 -9.95 -0.26 0.78
C VAL A 214 -10.88 -1.40 0.37
N VAL A 215 -10.28 -2.46 -0.16
CA VAL A 215 -10.96 -3.68 -0.60
C VAL A 215 -10.60 -4.81 0.36
N LEU A 216 -11.60 -5.43 0.98
CA LEU A 216 -11.41 -6.61 1.82
C LEU A 216 -11.58 -7.87 0.97
N ILE A 217 -10.55 -8.70 0.94
CA ILE A 217 -10.62 -10.06 0.39
C ILE A 217 -10.70 -11.04 1.55
N ASP A 218 -11.72 -11.89 1.53
CA ASP A 218 -11.87 -13.00 2.45
C ASP A 218 -12.27 -14.25 1.67
N GLU A 219 -11.61 -15.37 1.98
CA GLU A 219 -11.80 -16.66 1.29
C GLU A 219 -11.87 -16.52 -0.24
N GLY A 220 -10.99 -15.70 -0.84
CA GLY A 220 -10.90 -15.50 -2.29
C GLY A 220 -12.04 -14.69 -2.92
N HIS A 221 -12.93 -14.10 -2.11
CA HIS A 221 -13.99 -13.19 -2.52
C HIS A 221 -13.75 -11.76 -2.01
N ILE A 222 -14.25 -10.76 -2.73
CA ILE A 222 -14.33 -9.39 -2.21
C ILE A 222 -15.56 -9.29 -1.32
N THR A 223 -15.36 -9.01 -0.04
CA THR A 223 -16.44 -8.90 0.96
C THR A 223 -16.74 -7.46 1.37
N LEU A 224 -15.85 -6.52 1.04
CA LEU A 224 -16.04 -5.09 1.25
C LEU A 224 -15.26 -4.31 0.18
N ASP A 225 -15.87 -3.25 -0.34
CA ASP A 225 -15.20 -2.22 -1.14
C ASP A 225 -15.60 -0.84 -0.56
N LEU A 226 -14.68 -0.21 0.16
CA LEU A 226 -14.92 0.98 0.97
C LEU A 226 -14.08 2.17 0.47
N SER A 227 -14.74 3.29 0.16
CA SER A 227 -14.05 4.55 -0.13
C SER A 227 -13.57 5.23 1.15
N VAL A 228 -12.32 5.71 1.16
CA VAL A 228 -11.71 6.42 2.29
C VAL A 228 -11.78 7.92 2.05
N ASP A 229 -12.92 8.51 2.41
CA ASP A 229 -13.18 9.95 2.27
C ASP A 229 -12.60 10.76 3.45
N LEU A 230 -11.27 10.72 3.56
CA LEU A 230 -10.48 11.51 4.50
C LEU A 230 -9.53 12.44 3.74
N ALA A 231 -9.48 13.71 4.15
CA ALA A 231 -8.55 14.69 3.60
C ALA A 231 -7.10 14.28 3.88
N ARG A 232 -6.20 14.65 2.96
CA ARG A 232 -4.75 14.42 3.06
C ARG A 232 -4.03 15.72 3.45
N PRO A 233 -3.02 15.71 4.32
CA PRO A 233 -2.45 14.53 5.01
C PRO A 233 -3.44 13.95 6.02
N ARG A 234 -3.49 12.61 6.10
CA ARG A 234 -4.44 11.93 6.99
C ARG A 234 -3.95 11.97 8.43
N GLU A 235 -4.74 12.62 9.28
CA GLU A 235 -4.50 12.68 10.71
C GLU A 235 -4.96 11.38 11.37
N ARG A 236 -4.01 10.50 11.71
CA ARG A 236 -4.29 9.21 12.36
C ARG A 236 -5.02 9.35 13.70
N GLY A 237 -4.80 10.45 14.41
CA GLY A 237 -5.48 10.77 15.67
C GLY A 237 -6.89 11.32 15.50
N SER A 238 -7.37 11.52 14.27
CA SER A 238 -8.71 12.07 14.04
C SER A 238 -9.80 11.02 14.40
N PRO A 239 -10.94 11.45 14.98
CA PRO A 239 -12.03 10.54 15.29
C PRO A 239 -12.57 9.78 14.07
N ARG A 240 -12.55 10.42 12.89
CA ARG A 240 -12.99 9.78 11.63
C ARG A 240 -12.03 8.68 11.18
N PHE A 241 -10.73 8.85 11.38
CA PHE A 241 -9.74 7.80 11.10
C PHE A 241 -9.96 6.60 12.02
N ALA A 242 -10.05 6.84 13.33
CA ALA A 242 -10.27 5.79 14.33
C ALA A 242 -11.58 5.01 14.09
N ALA A 243 -12.66 5.70 13.70
CA ALA A 243 -13.93 5.05 13.37
C ALA A 243 -13.84 4.13 12.14
N LEU A 244 -13.11 4.55 11.10
CA LEU A 244 -12.86 3.71 9.92
C LEU A 244 -11.96 2.52 10.24
N GLU A 245 -10.97 2.71 11.10
CA GLU A 245 -10.06 1.67 11.56
C GLU A 245 -10.81 0.60 12.36
N ASP A 246 -11.60 0.99 13.35
CA ASP A 246 -12.45 0.06 14.11
C ASP A 246 -13.44 -0.68 13.20
N TYR A 247 -14.09 0.04 12.27
CA TYR A 247 -15.01 -0.58 11.31
C TYR A 247 -14.32 -1.66 10.46
N LEU A 248 -13.16 -1.35 9.87
CA LEU A 248 -12.42 -2.28 9.03
C LEU A 248 -11.83 -3.45 9.83
N LEU A 249 -11.30 -3.20 11.03
CA LEU A 249 -10.80 -4.25 11.92
C LEU A 249 -11.90 -5.25 12.28
N ARG A 250 -13.11 -4.78 12.65
CA ARG A 250 -14.24 -5.67 12.93
C ARG A 250 -14.62 -6.54 11.73
N LYS A 251 -14.59 -5.98 10.52
CA LYS A 251 -14.86 -6.72 9.28
C LYS A 251 -13.77 -7.76 8.98
N VAL A 252 -12.49 -7.42 9.16
CA VAL A 252 -11.36 -8.35 8.97
C VAL A 252 -11.40 -9.48 10.00
N LEU A 253 -11.73 -9.17 11.25
CA LEU A 253 -11.77 -10.13 12.36
C LEU A 253 -13.08 -10.91 12.44
N GLN A 254 -14.09 -10.59 11.61
CA GLN A 254 -15.43 -11.16 11.64
C GLN A 254 -16.08 -11.10 13.04
N GLN A 255 -15.77 -10.06 13.82
CA GLN A 255 -16.32 -9.92 15.17
C GLN A 255 -17.75 -9.35 15.12
N PRO A 256 -18.70 -9.87 15.93
CA PRO A 256 -19.99 -9.23 16.12
C PRO A 256 -19.81 -7.83 16.72
N PRO A 257 -20.80 -6.91 16.56
CA PRO A 257 -20.70 -5.57 17.12
C PRO A 257 -20.37 -5.64 18.61
N ALA A 258 -19.31 -4.95 19.04
CA ALA A 258 -19.01 -4.79 20.45
C ALA A 258 -20.22 -4.18 21.16
N GLU A 259 -20.59 -4.74 22.31
CA GLU A 259 -21.52 -4.06 23.22
C GLU A 259 -20.96 -2.67 23.54
N PRO A 260 -21.81 -1.63 23.61
CA PRO A 260 -21.34 -0.29 23.93
C PRO A 260 -20.54 -0.35 25.22
N VAL A 261 -19.29 0.11 25.15
CA VAL A 261 -18.44 0.28 26.33
C VAL A 261 -19.20 1.21 27.27
N ALA A 262 -19.60 0.70 28.43
CA ALA A 262 -20.21 1.51 29.47
C ALA A 262 -19.30 2.73 29.70
N GLU A 263 -19.90 3.92 29.78
CA GLU A 263 -19.17 5.15 30.11
C GLU A 263 -18.23 4.87 31.28
N PRO A 264 -16.96 5.29 31.22
CA PRO A 264 -16.04 5.04 32.32
C PRO A 264 -16.69 5.56 33.59
N GLU A 265 -17.00 4.65 34.52
CA GLU A 265 -17.43 5.02 35.87
C GLU A 265 -16.45 6.07 36.37
N GLN A 266 -17.02 7.21 36.77
CA GLN A 266 -16.30 8.40 37.21
C GLN A 266 -15.04 7.98 37.96
N VAL A 267 -13.88 8.39 37.44
CA VAL A 267 -12.59 8.25 38.13
C VAL A 267 -12.79 8.82 39.52
N GLY A 268 -12.96 7.92 40.49
CA GLY A 268 -13.16 8.25 41.88
C GLY A 268 -12.01 9.15 42.31
N ASP A 269 -12.39 10.29 42.89
CA ASP A 269 -11.54 11.31 43.47
C ASP A 269 -10.23 10.72 44.03
N VAL A 270 -9.12 10.87 43.28
CA VAL A 270 -7.78 10.50 43.75
C VAL A 270 -7.27 11.60 44.68
N SER A 271 -8.01 11.80 45.76
CA SER A 271 -7.61 12.62 46.88
C SER A 271 -6.66 11.79 47.76
N LEU A 272 -5.38 12.12 47.63
CA LEU A 272 -4.25 11.68 48.45
C LEU A 272 -4.58 11.53 49.95
N GLN A 273 -4.78 10.31 50.46
CA GLN A 273 -4.56 9.99 51.88
C GLN A 273 -4.06 8.54 52.08
N ARG A 274 -2.80 8.44 52.53
CA ARG A 274 -2.17 7.47 53.46
C ARG A 274 -2.70 6.02 53.42
N THR A 275 -1.86 4.99 53.32
CA THR A 275 -0.85 4.67 54.36
C THR A 275 0.13 3.65 53.79
N VAL A 276 1.44 3.95 53.85
CA VAL A 276 2.50 2.96 53.67
C VAL A 276 2.46 2.06 54.90
N ASN A 277 2.14 0.78 54.74
CA ASN A 277 2.64 -0.22 55.67
C ASN A 277 2.90 -1.58 55.01
N GLN A 278 4.15 -1.98 55.19
CA GLN A 278 4.81 -3.27 55.02
C GLN A 278 3.91 -4.51 54.98
N VAL A 279 4.18 -5.44 54.03
CA VAL A 279 4.30 -6.86 54.36
C VAL A 279 5.40 -7.52 53.51
N ARG A 280 6.18 -8.34 54.20
CA ARG A 280 7.41 -9.05 53.85
C ARG A 280 7.12 -10.55 53.91
N TRP A 281 7.47 -11.33 52.89
CA TRP A 281 7.66 -12.80 52.92
C TRP A 281 8.66 -13.16 51.79
N ALA A 282 9.88 -13.65 52.02
CA ALA A 282 10.31 -15.00 52.47
C ALA A 282 9.75 -16.09 51.53
N ILE A 283 10.50 -16.98 50.86
CA ILE A 283 11.84 -17.58 51.04
C ILE A 283 12.49 -17.74 49.66
#